data_AF-A0A2N3E431-F1
#
_entry.id   AF-A0A2N3E431-F1
#
_cell.length_a   1.000
_cell.length_b   1.000
_cell.length_c   1.000
_cell.angle_alpha   90.00
_cell.angle_beta   90.00
_cell.angle_gamma   90.00
#
_symmetry.space_group_name_H-M   'P 1'
#
loop_
_entity.id
_entity.type
_entity.pdbx_description
1 polymer ?
#
loop_
_entity_poly.entity_id
_entity_poly.type
_entity_poly.pdbx_seq_one_letter_code
_entity_poly.pdbx_strand_id
1 'polypeptide(L)'
;MENWKNSVRTFWTAIVPPTFWLVTFFIIPLSLIWLYSFSTKTGVVDITLDWNLQQYARALEPIYLGIFWKSIWMAAATTFICLVVSFPVAIAIVFSKPTMRMWLLLLVILPFWTNLLIRTYALIAVLRTNGFVNGGLDWIVTHADWALSFIGLGDNMLIG
;
A
#
# COMPACT_ATOMS: atom_id res chain seq x y z
N MET A 1 37.94 27.68 8.33
CA MET A 1 37.03 27.00 7.37
C MET A 1 35.61 27.03 7.93
N GLU A 2 35.02 28.21 8.13
CA GLU A 2 33.74 28.35 8.88
C GLU A 2 32.74 29.34 8.23
N ASN A 3 32.93 29.68 6.96
CA ASN A 3 32.23 30.80 6.33
C ASN A 3 30.81 30.44 5.83
N TRP A 4 30.41 29.17 5.90
CA TRP A 4 29.10 28.72 5.37
C TRP A 4 27.90 29.13 6.24
N LYS A 5 28.12 29.40 7.54
CA LYS A 5 27.06 29.75 8.49
C LYS A 5 26.57 31.21 8.39
N ASN A 6 27.36 32.10 7.78
CA ASN A 6 27.07 33.54 7.77
C ASN A 6 26.49 34.07 6.44
N SER A 7 26.38 33.25 5.40
CA SER A 7 25.74 33.66 4.14
C SER A 7 24.32 33.12 4.03
N VAL A 8 23.42 33.70 4.82
CA VAL A 8 21.96 33.48 4.72
C VAL A 8 21.51 33.59 3.26
N ARG A 9 22.09 34.52 2.49
CA ARG A 9 21.79 34.72 1.07
C ARG A 9 22.15 33.52 0.19
N THR A 10 23.28 32.84 0.40
CA THR A 10 23.67 31.67 -0.39
C THR A 10 22.77 30.47 -0.11
N PHE A 11 22.33 30.31 1.15
CA PHE A 11 21.36 29.29 1.53
C PHE A 11 20.00 29.53 0.85
N TRP A 12 19.49 30.77 0.88
CA TRP A 12 18.23 31.11 0.21
C TRP A 12 18.32 30.96 -1.32
N THR A 13 19.42 31.35 -1.97
CA THR A 13 19.55 31.17 -3.43
C THR A 13 19.58 29.70 -3.86
N ALA A 14 20.13 28.80 -3.04
CA ALA A 14 20.14 27.37 -3.34
C ALA A 14 18.78 26.71 -3.11
N ILE A 15 18.01 27.18 -2.12
CA ILE A 15 16.73 26.57 -1.75
C ILE A 15 15.53 27.14 -2.53
N VAL A 16 15.61 28.37 -3.00
CA VAL A 16 14.50 29.06 -3.67
C VAL A 16 14.06 28.37 -4.96
N PRO A 17 14.94 28.03 -5.92
CA PRO A 17 14.49 27.42 -7.19
C PRO A 17 13.78 26.06 -7.01
N PRO A 18 14.32 25.09 -6.22
CA PRO A 18 13.62 23.82 -5.98
C PRO A 18 12.30 23.99 -5.22
N THR A 19 12.28 24.87 -4.21
CA THR A 19 11.09 25.10 -3.39
C THR A 19 10.00 25.80 -4.20
N PHE A 20 10.37 26.81 -4.99
CA PHE A 20 9.44 27.50 -5.88
C PHE A 20 8.82 26.54 -6.90
N TRP A 21 9.63 25.66 -7.49
CA TRP A 21 9.14 24.64 -8.43
C TRP A 21 8.15 23.68 -7.75
N LEU A 22 8.52 23.11 -6.59
CA LEU A 22 7.67 22.19 -5.83
C LEU A 22 6.35 22.84 -5.41
N VAL A 23 6.42 24.04 -4.83
CA VAL A 23 5.24 24.77 -4.37
C VAL A 23 4.34 25.11 -5.55
N THR A 24 4.88 25.58 -6.67
CA THR A 24 4.09 25.92 -7.86
C THR A 24 3.36 24.70 -8.40
N PHE A 25 4.07 23.60 -8.66
CA PHE A 25 3.46 22.39 -9.23
C PHE A 25 2.59 21.62 -8.25
N PHE A 26 2.72 21.83 -6.94
CA PHE A 26 1.85 21.23 -5.93
C PHE A 26 0.61 22.10 -5.66
N ILE A 27 0.76 23.42 -5.52
CA ILE A 27 -0.35 24.34 -5.22
C ILE A 27 -1.29 24.49 -6.41
N ILE A 28 -0.80 24.50 -7.66
CA ILE A 28 -1.67 24.60 -8.84
C ILE A 28 -2.75 23.50 -8.84
N PRO A 29 -2.43 22.19 -8.83
CA PRO A 29 -3.46 21.15 -8.83
C PRO A 29 -4.29 21.13 -7.54
N LEU A 30 -3.68 21.45 -6.39
CA LEU A 30 -4.42 21.51 -5.12
C LEU A 30 -5.47 22.64 -5.14
N SER A 31 -5.13 23.78 -5.73
CA SER A 31 -6.05 24.91 -5.89
C SER A 31 -7.21 24.56 -6.83
N LEU A 32 -6.94 23.81 -7.91
CA LEU A 32 -7.99 23.30 -8.79
C LEU A 32 -8.95 22.36 -8.06
N ILE A 33 -8.41 21.40 -7.28
CA ILE A 33 -9.24 20.49 -6.47
C ILE A 33 -10.08 21.29 -5.46
N TRP A 34 -9.47 22.30 -4.82
CA TRP A 34 -10.16 23.15 -3.85
C TRP A 34 -11.32 23.92 -4.49
N LEU A 35 -11.10 24.55 -5.65
CA LEU A 35 -12.15 25.24 -6.41
C LEU A 35 -13.26 24.27 -6.86
N TYR A 36 -12.89 23.09 -7.35
CA TYR A 36 -13.86 22.07 -7.76
C TYR A 36 -14.65 21.46 -6.60
N SER A 37 -14.10 21.47 -5.39
CA SER A 37 -14.82 20.99 -4.20
C SER A 37 -16.06 21.82 -3.87
N PHE A 38 -16.11 23.08 -4.32
CA PHE A 38 -17.27 23.96 -4.18
C PHE A 38 -18.17 23.97 -5.41
N SER A 39 -17.83 23.25 -6.49
CA SER A 39 -18.57 23.25 -7.74
C SER A 39 -19.63 22.15 -7.75
N THR A 40 -20.73 22.37 -8.50
CA THR A 40 -21.78 21.37 -8.66
C THR A 40 -21.66 20.70 -10.04
N LYS A 41 -21.74 19.38 -10.08
CA LYS A 41 -21.81 18.63 -11.34
C LYS A 41 -23.25 18.63 -11.83
N THR A 42 -23.54 19.43 -12.85
CA THR A 42 -24.85 19.51 -13.51
C THR A 42 -24.94 18.61 -14.75
N GLY A 43 -23.82 18.06 -15.25
CA GLY A 43 -23.76 17.10 -16.37
C GLY A 43 -22.63 16.06 -16.27
N VAL A 44 -22.42 15.29 -17.35
CA VAL A 44 -21.33 14.29 -17.46
C VAL A 44 -19.96 14.96 -17.61
N VAL A 45 -19.92 16.14 -18.24
CA VAL A 45 -18.71 16.96 -18.47
C VAL A 45 -18.87 18.40 -17.97
N ASP A 46 -20.10 18.89 -17.78
CA ASP A 46 -20.34 20.26 -17.33
C ASP A 46 -20.23 20.41 -15.81
N ILE A 47 -19.35 21.33 -15.41
CA ILE A 47 -19.12 21.75 -14.03
C ILE A 47 -19.50 23.23 -13.96
N THR A 48 -20.60 23.55 -13.27
CA THR A 48 -20.94 24.94 -12.97
C THR A 48 -20.33 25.34 -11.63
N LEU A 49 -19.67 26.51 -11.61
CA LEU A 49 -19.06 27.08 -10.41
C LEU A 49 -20.14 27.72 -9.52
N ASP A 50 -21.06 26.89 -9.04
CA ASP A 50 -22.09 27.28 -8.08
C ASP A 50 -21.51 27.05 -6.69
N TRP A 51 -21.08 28.10 -5.99
CA TRP A 51 -20.52 28.06 -4.63
C TRP A 51 -21.45 27.33 -3.65
N ASN A 52 -21.34 26.00 -3.58
CA ASN A 52 -22.31 25.15 -2.91
C ASN A 52 -21.60 24.12 -2.01
N LEU A 53 -22.12 23.92 -0.81
CA LEU A 53 -21.59 22.98 0.19
C LEU A 53 -22.23 21.58 0.11
N GLN A 54 -23.16 21.35 -0.82
CA GLN A 54 -23.84 20.06 -0.98
C GLN A 54 -22.89 18.87 -1.22
N GLN A 55 -21.74 19.08 -1.87
CA GLN A 55 -20.75 18.01 -2.07
C GLN A 55 -20.10 17.56 -0.76
N TYR A 56 -19.91 18.46 0.21
CA TYR A 56 -19.43 18.10 1.55
C TYR A 56 -20.49 17.31 2.32
N ALA A 57 -21.78 17.65 2.16
CA ALA A 57 -22.87 16.86 2.75
C ALA A 57 -22.94 15.44 2.17
N ARG A 58 -22.73 15.29 0.84
CA ARG A 58 -22.60 13.97 0.20
C ARG A 58 -21.40 13.19 0.72
N ALA A 59 -20.26 13.84 0.96
CA ALA A 59 -19.08 13.18 1.52
C ALA A 59 -19.34 12.55 2.91
N LEU A 60 -20.37 13.02 3.63
CA LEU A 60 -20.79 12.48 4.92
C LEU A 60 -21.85 11.36 4.80
N GLU A 61 -22.26 10.99 3.58
CA GLU A 61 -23.17 9.85 3.40
C GLU A 61 -22.52 8.54 3.89
N PRO A 62 -23.33 7.62 4.45
CA PRO A 62 -22.83 6.42 5.10
C PRO A 62 -22.00 5.52 4.16
N ILE A 63 -22.24 5.59 2.85
CA ILE A 63 -21.46 4.84 1.87
C ILE A 63 -20.00 5.34 1.79
N TYR A 64 -19.78 6.66 1.77
CA TYR A 64 -18.44 7.24 1.74
C TYR A 64 -17.74 7.07 3.09
N LEU A 65 -18.46 7.23 4.20
CA LEU A 65 -17.93 6.93 5.53
C LEU A 65 -17.52 5.46 5.67
N GLY A 66 -18.30 4.52 5.10
CA GLY A 66 -17.97 3.11 5.11
C GLY A 66 -16.68 2.80 4.34
N ILE A 67 -16.47 3.45 3.19
CA ILE A 67 -15.22 3.32 2.41
C ILE A 67 -14.05 3.92 3.17
N PHE A 68 -14.24 5.11 3.77
CA PHE A 68 -13.22 5.77 4.57
C PHE A 68 -12.79 4.92 5.77
N TRP A 69 -13.77 4.34 6.48
CA TRP A 69 -13.50 3.44 7.60
C TRP A 69 -12.76 2.18 7.16
N LYS A 70 -13.14 1.57 6.03
CA LYS A 70 -12.41 0.43 5.45
C LYS A 70 -10.95 0.78 5.16
N SER A 71 -10.67 1.94 4.57
CA SER A 71 -9.30 2.37 4.31
C SER A 71 -8.50 2.59 5.60
N ILE A 72 -9.08 3.23 6.61
CA ILE A 72 -8.43 3.40 7.93
C ILE A 72 -8.14 2.05 8.57
N TRP A 73 -9.14 1.16 8.59
CA TRP A 73 -9.00 -0.17 9.16
C TRP A 73 -7.91 -0.97 8.45
N MET A 74 -7.88 -0.98 7.11
CA MET A 74 -6.84 -1.65 6.34
C MET A 74 -5.46 -1.05 6.59
N ALA A 75 -5.33 0.28 6.66
CA ALA A 75 -4.07 0.94 6.97
C ALA A 75 -3.58 0.58 8.38
N ALA A 76 -4.44 0.68 9.39
CA ALA A 76 -4.11 0.35 10.77
C ALA A 76 -3.73 -1.13 10.94
N ALA A 77 -4.51 -2.04 10.36
CA ALA A 77 -4.22 -3.47 10.38
C ALA A 77 -2.87 -3.77 9.70
N THR A 78 -2.62 -3.18 8.53
CA THR A 78 -1.36 -3.37 7.79
C THR A 78 -0.17 -2.83 8.59
N THR A 79 -0.27 -1.64 9.18
CA THR A 79 0.79 -1.08 10.02
C THR A 79 1.06 -1.95 11.24
N PHE A 80 0.02 -2.44 11.91
CA PHE A 80 0.17 -3.31 13.07
C PHE A 80 0.84 -4.64 12.71
N ILE A 81 0.38 -5.31 11.65
CA ILE A 81 0.99 -6.55 11.15
C ILE A 81 2.46 -6.31 10.76
N CYS A 82 2.74 -5.22 10.04
CA CYS A 82 4.10 -4.85 9.68
C CYS A 82 4.97 -4.64 10.92
N LEU A 83 4.49 -3.98 11.98
CA LEU A 83 5.25 -3.83 13.22
C LEU A 83 5.51 -5.18 13.90
N VAL A 84 4.48 -6.01 14.04
CA VAL A 84 4.59 -7.33 14.67
C VAL A 84 5.57 -8.25 13.94
N VAL A 85 5.60 -8.20 12.60
CA VAL A 85 6.50 -9.05 11.78
C VAL A 85 7.88 -8.43 11.61
N SER A 86 7.98 -7.12 11.40
CA SER A 86 9.27 -6.46 11.17
C SER A 86 10.13 -6.37 12.42
N PHE A 87 9.52 -6.24 13.61
CA PHE A 87 10.24 -6.16 14.87
C PHE A 87 11.09 -7.40 15.18
N PRO A 88 10.56 -8.64 15.12
CA PRO A 88 11.39 -9.85 15.33
C PRO A 88 12.44 -10.01 14.23
N VAL A 89 12.13 -9.63 12.98
CA VAL A 89 13.11 -9.66 11.88
C VAL A 89 14.26 -8.69 12.14
N ALA A 90 13.96 -7.45 12.57
CA ALA A 90 14.97 -6.46 12.91
C ALA A 90 15.85 -6.92 14.08
N ILE A 91 15.25 -7.51 15.12
CA ILE A 91 15.96 -8.12 16.25
C ILE A 91 16.88 -9.24 15.77
N ALA A 92 16.39 -10.15 14.94
CA ALA A 92 17.19 -11.25 14.38
C ALA A 92 18.40 -10.72 13.59
N ILE A 93 18.23 -9.63 12.84
CA ILE A 93 19.32 -8.98 12.09
C ILE A 93 20.35 -8.35 13.04
N VAL A 94 19.92 -7.71 14.12
CA VAL A 94 20.82 -7.05 15.10
C VAL A 94 21.67 -8.07 15.86
N PHE A 95 21.10 -9.22 16.23
CA PHE A 95 21.81 -10.28 16.95
C PHE A 95 22.61 -11.23 16.05
N SER A 96 22.58 -11.04 14.73
CA SER A 96 23.29 -11.89 13.77
C SER A 96 24.76 -11.52 13.59
N LYS A 97 25.58 -12.50 13.17
CA LYS A 97 27.00 -12.30 12.81
C LYS A 97 27.16 -11.23 11.71
N PRO A 98 28.24 -10.43 11.70
CA PRO A 98 28.42 -9.30 10.78
C PRO A 98 28.32 -9.69 9.29
N THR A 99 28.82 -10.86 8.90
CA THR A 99 28.70 -11.37 7.52
C THR A 99 27.25 -11.70 7.14
N MET A 100 26.47 -12.30 8.05
CA MET A 100 25.07 -12.65 7.80
C MET A 100 24.17 -11.43 7.78
N ARG A 101 24.48 -10.39 8.57
CA ARG A 101 23.75 -9.12 8.59
C ARG A 101 23.67 -8.47 7.21
N MET A 102 24.78 -8.46 6.46
CA MET A 102 24.82 -7.91 5.10
C MET A 102 23.87 -8.66 4.15
N TRP A 103 23.89 -10.00 4.19
CA TRP A 103 23.01 -10.82 3.36
C TRP A 103 21.53 -10.67 3.73
N LEU A 104 21.21 -10.62 5.03
CA LEU A 104 19.83 -10.42 5.49
C LEU A 104 19.28 -9.05 5.05
N LEU A 105 20.08 -7.98 5.17
CA LEU A 105 19.68 -6.66 4.69
C LEU A 105 19.49 -6.63 3.17
N LEU A 106 20.37 -7.30 2.42
CA LEU A 106 20.24 -7.41 0.97
C LEU A 106 18.96 -8.16 0.57
N LEU A 107 18.60 -9.24 1.28
CA LEU A 107 17.37 -9.99 1.04
C LEU A 107 16.10 -9.15 1.31
N VAL A 108 16.14 -8.26 2.31
CA VAL A 108 15.03 -7.35 2.62
C VAL A 108 14.89 -6.24 1.57
N ILE A 109 16.00 -5.75 1.02
CA ILE A 109 16.00 -4.67 0.02
C ILE A 109 15.70 -5.19 -1.39
N LEU A 110 16.09 -6.43 -1.72
CA LEU A 110 15.84 -7.07 -3.01
C LEU A 110 14.40 -6.91 -3.53
N PRO A 111 13.34 -7.23 -2.77
CA PRO A 111 11.98 -7.07 -3.25
C PRO A 111 11.59 -5.61 -3.51
N PHE A 112 12.23 -4.64 -2.86
CA PHE A 112 11.99 -3.21 -3.11
C PHE A 112 12.56 -2.75 -4.46
N TRP A 113 13.62 -3.38 -4.94
CA TRP A 113 14.21 -3.08 -6.26
C TRP A 113 13.41 -3.67 -7.43
N THR A 114 12.40 -4.50 -7.16
CA THR A 114 11.54 -5.06 -8.20
C THR A 114 10.40 -4.12 -8.58
N ASN A 115 10.03 -4.10 -9.86
CA ASN A 115 8.92 -3.28 -10.34
C ASN A 115 7.59 -3.76 -9.72
N LEU A 116 6.80 -2.82 -9.17
CA LEU A 116 5.52 -3.09 -8.52
C LEU A 116 4.54 -3.87 -9.40
N LEU A 117 4.55 -3.64 -10.73
CA LEU A 117 3.72 -4.39 -11.67
C LEU A 117 4.09 -5.88 -11.72
N ILE A 118 5.39 -6.18 -11.80
CA ILE A 118 5.89 -7.56 -11.84
C ILE A 118 5.48 -8.30 -10.57
N ARG A 119 5.67 -7.68 -9.41
CA ARG A 119 5.26 -8.23 -8.11
C ARG A 119 3.75 -8.51 -8.05
N THR A 120 2.94 -7.58 -8.56
CA THR A 120 1.49 -7.72 -8.58
C THR A 120 1.05 -8.87 -9.50
N TYR A 121 1.60 -8.99 -10.72
CA TYR A 121 1.28 -10.09 -11.62
C TYR A 121 1.76 -11.45 -11.11
N ALA A 122 2.94 -11.51 -10.49
CA ALA A 122 3.43 -12.73 -9.87
C ALA A 122 2.49 -13.22 -8.77
N LEU A 123 2.02 -12.33 -7.88
CA LEU A 123 1.05 -12.68 -6.85
C LEU A 123 -0.28 -13.15 -7.44
N ILE A 124 -0.80 -12.46 -8.47
CA ILE A 124 -2.01 -12.87 -9.17
C ILE A 124 -1.84 -14.27 -9.80
N ALA A 125 -0.70 -14.56 -10.42
CA ALA A 125 -0.44 -15.86 -11.03
C ALA A 125 -0.35 -16.98 -9.97
N VAL A 126 0.31 -16.71 -8.84
CA VAL A 126 0.48 -17.66 -7.74
C VAL A 126 -0.85 -17.96 -7.02
N LEU A 127 -1.70 -16.94 -6.84
CA LEU A 127 -3.00 -17.02 -6.17
C LEU A 127 -4.17 -17.38 -7.11
N ARG A 128 -3.91 -17.58 -8.41
CA ARG A 128 -4.94 -17.96 -9.38
C ARG A 128 -5.49 -19.35 -9.03
N THR A 129 -6.69 -19.67 -9.52
CA THR A 129 -7.38 -20.96 -9.37
C THR A 129 -6.52 -22.17 -9.77
N ASN A 130 -5.67 -22.07 -10.79
CA ASN A 130 -4.69 -23.10 -11.18
C ASN A 130 -3.25 -22.70 -10.81
N GLY A 131 -3.10 -21.83 -9.81
CA GLY A 131 -1.80 -21.36 -9.34
C GLY A 131 -1.13 -22.38 -8.42
N PHE A 132 0.17 -22.17 -8.18
CA PHE A 132 0.99 -23.04 -7.33
C PHE A 132 0.41 -23.23 -5.92
N VAL A 133 -0.25 -22.20 -5.37
CA VAL A 133 -0.87 -22.29 -4.03
C VAL A 133 -2.07 -23.23 -4.05
N ASN A 134 -2.95 -23.10 -5.04
CA ASN A 134 -4.16 -23.93 -5.10
C ASN A 134 -3.83 -25.39 -5.46
N GLY A 135 -2.85 -25.61 -6.33
CA GLY A 135 -2.34 -26.96 -6.60
C GLY A 135 -1.65 -27.59 -5.38
N GLY A 136 -0.94 -26.79 -4.58
CA GLY A 136 -0.39 -27.26 -3.30
C GLY A 136 -1.49 -27.60 -2.29
N LEU A 137 -2.56 -26.81 -2.23
CA LEU A 137 -3.71 -27.06 -1.36
C LEU A 137 -4.45 -28.34 -1.76
N ASP A 138 -4.70 -28.53 -3.06
CA ASP A 138 -5.31 -29.75 -3.63
C ASP A 138 -4.47 -31.00 -3.33
N TRP A 139 -3.13 -30.88 -3.44
CA TRP A 139 -2.21 -31.96 -3.06
C TRP A 139 -2.27 -32.30 -1.56
N ILE A 140 -2.41 -31.30 -0.68
CA ILE A 140 -2.58 -31.52 0.76
C ILE A 140 -3.93 -32.17 1.07
N VAL A 141 -5.01 -31.70 0.43
CA VAL A 141 -6.37 -32.24 0.63
C VAL A 141 -6.44 -33.69 0.18
N THR A 142 -5.93 -34.02 -1.00
CA THR A 142 -5.89 -35.41 -1.49
C THR A 142 -5.05 -36.35 -0.60
N HIS A 143 -3.94 -35.87 -0.04
CA HIS A 143 -3.18 -36.63 0.96
C HIS A 143 -3.90 -36.72 2.31
N ALA A 144 -4.69 -35.72 2.71
CA ALA A 144 -5.49 -35.78 3.93
C ALA A 144 -6.70 -36.71 3.77
N ASP A 145 -7.31 -36.76 2.58
CA ASP A 145 -8.42 -37.66 2.24
C ASP A 145 -8.01 -39.12 2.34
N TRP A 146 -6.77 -39.46 1.95
CA TRP A 146 -6.17 -40.78 2.20
C TRP A 146 -6.24 -41.16 3.70
N ALA A 147 -5.97 -40.21 4.60
CA ALA A 147 -5.90 -40.46 6.04
C ALA A 147 -7.30 -40.46 6.66
N LEU A 148 -8.20 -39.62 6.16
CA LEU A 148 -9.61 -39.55 6.58
C LEU A 148 -10.42 -40.74 6.07
N SER A 149 -10.08 -41.32 4.91
CA SER A 149 -10.66 -42.58 4.42
C SER A 149 -10.32 -43.76 5.32
N PHE A 150 -9.14 -43.74 5.96
CA PHE A 150 -8.74 -44.74 6.95
C PHE A 150 -9.58 -44.69 8.24
N ILE A 151 -10.19 -43.54 8.54
CA ILE A 151 -11.09 -43.30 9.68
C ILE A 151 -12.58 -43.48 9.26
N GLY A 152 -12.85 -43.81 7.99
CA GLY A 152 -14.21 -44.07 7.48
C GLY A 152 -15.03 -42.82 7.15
N LEU A 153 -14.40 -41.64 7.05
CA LEU A 153 -15.02 -40.36 6.69
C LEU A 153 -14.70 -39.91 5.25
N GLY A 154 -14.01 -40.75 4.47
CA GLY A 154 -13.31 -40.34 3.24
C GLY A 154 -14.14 -40.26 1.96
N ASP A 155 -15.47 -40.33 2.00
CA ASP A 155 -16.26 -40.32 0.76
C ASP A 155 -16.89 -38.94 0.51
N ASN A 156 -16.18 -38.16 -0.31
CA ASN A 156 -16.69 -37.16 -1.25
C ASN A 156 -17.50 -35.97 -0.71
N MET A 157 -17.55 -35.69 0.60
CA MET A 157 -18.33 -34.57 1.15
C MET A 157 -17.59 -33.21 1.13
N LEU A 158 -16.26 -33.18 0.95
CA LEU A 158 -15.47 -31.94 1.05
C LEU A 158 -15.29 -31.17 -0.27
N ILE A 159 -15.67 -31.76 -1.42
CA ILE A 159 -15.40 -31.19 -2.76
C ILE A 159 -16.67 -31.08 -3.63
N GLY A 160 -17.85 -31.16 -3.01
CA GLY A 160 -19.15 -30.88 -3.65
C GLY A 160 -19.48 -29.39 -3.68
#